data_AF-A5H2X5-F1
#
_entry.id   AF-A5H2X5-F1
#
_cell.length_a   1.000
_cell.length_b   1.000
_cell.length_c   1.000
_cell.angle_alpha   90.00
_cell.angle_beta   90.00
_cell.angle_gamma   90.00
#
_symmetry.space_group_name_H-M   'P 1'
#
loop_
_entity.id
_entity.type
_entity.pdbx_description
1 polymer ?
#
loop_
_entity_poly.entity_id
_entity_poly.type
_entity_poly.pdbx_seq_one_letter_code
_entity_poly.pdbx_strand_id
1 'polypeptide(L)' 'CNATYCDSLDPLTLPDPGTFSRFESTRSGRRMELSLGTIQANRTGTGLLLTLQPDQKFQKVKG' A
#
# COMPACT_ATOMS: atom_id res chain seq x y z
N CYS A 1 -2.10 -9.93 21.53
CA CYS A 1 -0.85 -9.54 22.22
C CYS A 1 -0.90 -9.96 23.68
N ASN A 2 0.21 -10.33 24.28
CA ASN A 2 0.37 -10.73 25.68
C ASN A 2 1.76 -10.28 26.20
N ALA A 3 2.17 -10.76 27.38
CA ALA A 3 3.41 -10.36 28.04
C ALA A 3 4.70 -10.64 27.23
N THR A 4 4.67 -11.57 26.27
CA THR A 4 5.86 -11.98 25.50
C THR A 4 5.66 -11.92 23.99
N TYR A 5 4.46 -11.58 23.51
CA TYR A 5 4.15 -11.62 22.09
C TYR A 5 3.12 -10.56 21.66
N CYS A 6 3.45 -9.85 20.59
CA CYS A 6 2.53 -9.05 19.79
C CYS A 6 3.05 -9.11 18.35
N ASP A 7 2.17 -9.12 17.36
CA ASP A 7 2.57 -8.99 15.97
C ASP A 7 3.24 -7.63 15.74
N SER A 8 4.30 -7.65 14.94
CA SER A 8 5.10 -6.47 14.60
C SER A 8 5.32 -6.42 13.10
N LEU A 9 5.58 -5.21 12.59
CA LEU A 9 6.00 -5.01 11.21
C LEU A 9 7.52 -4.96 11.15
N ASP A 10 8.07 -5.51 10.08
CA ASP A 10 9.46 -5.26 9.72
C ASP A 10 9.68 -3.78 9.39
N PRO A 11 10.92 -3.27 9.51
CA PRO A 11 11.25 -1.92 9.07
C PRO A 11 10.81 -1.67 7.62
N LEU A 12 10.17 -0.52 7.40
CA LEU A 12 9.68 -0.15 6.07
C LEU A 12 10.86 0.10 5.12
N THR A 13 10.85 -0.60 3.99
CA THR A 13 11.73 -0.34 2.84
C THR A 13 10.92 0.20 1.68
N LEU A 14 11.48 1.15 0.94
CA LEU A 14 10.86 1.63 -0.29
C LEU A 14 10.98 0.55 -1.37
N PRO A 15 9.92 0.31 -2.16
CA PRO A 15 9.98 -0.62 -3.28
C PRO A 15 10.90 -0.08 -4.39
N ASP A 16 11.45 -0.99 -5.19
CA ASP A 16 12.26 -0.61 -6.35
C ASP A 16 11.44 0.21 -7.36
N PRO A 17 12.03 1.20 -8.06
CA PRO A 17 11.34 1.96 -9.09
C PRO A 17 10.63 1.05 -10.10
N GLY A 18 9.36 1.35 -10.39
CA GLY A 18 8.51 0.52 -11.25
C GLY A 18 7.76 -0.61 -10.53
N THR A 19 7.94 -0.75 -9.20
CA THR A 19 7.13 -1.62 -8.35
C THR A 19 6.36 -0.83 -7.30
N PHE A 20 5.36 -1.45 -6.68
CA PHE A 20 4.60 -0.89 -5.58
C PHE A 20 4.46 -1.90 -4.44
N SER A 21 4.41 -1.39 -3.21
CA SER A 21 4.07 -2.17 -2.02
C SER A 21 2.58 -2.07 -1.73
N ARG A 22 1.96 -3.20 -1.37
CA ARG A 22 0.56 -3.29 -0.94
C ARG A 22 0.48 -3.96 0.42
N PHE A 23 -0.16 -3.28 1.36
CA PHE A 23 -0.49 -3.81 2.68
C PHE A 23 -1.98 -4.11 2.73
N GLU A 24 -2.35 -5.35 3.05
CA GLU A 24 -3.75 -5.79 3.05
C GLU A 24 -4.20 -6.29 4.42
N SER A 25 -5.39 -5.84 4.84
CA SER A 25 -6.10 -6.38 5.99
C SER A 25 -7.51 -6.77 5.57
N THR A 26 -7.96 -7.97 5.97
CA THR A 26 -9.27 -8.49 5.56
C THR A 26 -10.08 -8.95 6.75
N ARG A 27 -11.41 -8.93 6.59
CA ARG A 27 -12.33 -9.55 7.54
C ARG A 27 -12.03 -11.04 7.75
N SER A 28 -11.55 -11.72 6.72
CA SER A 28 -11.19 -13.15 6.78
C SER A 28 -9.91 -13.45 7.57
N GLY A 29 -9.11 -12.45 7.93
CA GLY A 29 -7.99 -12.64 8.86
C GLY A 29 -6.65 -12.07 8.44
N ARG A 30 -6.48 -11.48 7.25
CA ARG A 30 -5.22 -10.81 6.89
C ARG A 30 -4.99 -9.62 7.82
N ARG A 31 -3.73 -9.41 8.24
CA ARG A 31 -3.30 -8.35 9.16
C ARG A 31 -2.06 -7.67 8.59
N MET A 32 -2.29 -6.53 7.92
CA MET A 32 -1.24 -5.75 7.24
C MET A 32 -0.25 -6.60 6.42
N GLU A 33 -0.77 -7.60 5.70
CA GLU A 33 0.05 -8.52 4.92
C GLU A 33 0.70 -7.77 3.75
N LEU A 34 2.03 -7.81 3.66
CA LEU A 34 2.81 -7.15 2.61
C LEU A 34 2.85 -8.02 1.33
N SER A 35 2.62 -7.38 0.19
CA SER A 35 2.88 -7.94 -1.13
C SER A 35 3.46 -6.86 -2.07
N LEU A 36 4.20 -7.29 -3.09
CA LEU A 36 4.72 -6.41 -4.13
C LEU A 36 3.97 -6.62 -5.45
N GLY A 37 3.87 -5.57 -6.25
CA GLY A 37 3.34 -5.63 -7.61
C GLY A 37 4.10 -4.71 -8.55
N THR A 38 3.84 -4.82 -9.85
CA THR A 38 4.50 -4.03 -10.89
C THR A 38 3.61 -2.89 -11.37
N ILE A 39 4.24 -1.74 -11.64
CA ILE A 39 3.59 -0.60 -12.28
C ILE A 39 3.68 -0.81 -13.79
N GLN A 40 2.53 -0.81 -14.46
CA GLN A 40 2.47 -0.94 -15.91
C GLN A 40 2.42 0.43 -16.57
N ALA A 41 3.11 0.58 -17.70
CA ALA A 41 3.09 1.81 -18.49
C ALA A 41 1.76 2.00 -19.24
N ASN A 42 1.11 0.90 -19.62
CA ASN A 42 -0.12 0.90 -20.41
C ASN A 42 -1.24 0.19 -19.65
N ARG A 43 -2.48 0.62 -19.90
CA ARG A 43 -3.70 -0.01 -19.37
C ARG A 43 -4.72 -0.16 -20.48
N THR A 44 -5.46 -1.26 -20.47
CA THR A 44 -6.64 -1.48 -21.31
C THR A 44 -7.87 -1.79 -20.45
N GLY A 45 -9.07 -1.60 -21.00
CA GLY A 45 -10.35 -1.95 -20.34
C GLY A 45 -11.08 -0.77 -19.69
N THR A 46 -12.35 -0.99 -19.36
CA THR A 46 -13.33 0.04 -18.93
C THR A 46 -13.71 -0.03 -17.43
N GLY A 47 -13.03 -0.87 -16.65
CA GLY A 47 -13.25 -0.97 -15.20
C GLY A 47 -12.84 0.30 -14.44
N LEU A 48 -13.05 0.32 -13.11
CA LEU A 48 -12.72 1.45 -12.24
C LEU A 48 -11.26 1.90 -12.41
N LEU A 49 -11.05 3.20 -12.57
CA LEU A 49 -9.74 3.84 -12.66
C LEU A 49 -9.68 4.99 -11.66
N LEU A 50 -8.71 4.93 -10.74
CA LEU A 50 -8.39 6.01 -9.82
C LEU A 50 -7.13 6.70 -10.33
N THR A 51 -7.26 7.97 -10.72
CA THR A 51 -6.15 8.78 -11.27
C THR A 51 -5.72 9.81 -10.23
N LEU A 52 -4.44 9.78 -9.84
CA LEU A 52 -3.87 10.77 -8.92
C LEU A 52 -3.54 12.06 -9.69
N GLN A 53 -3.92 13.22 -9.13
CA GLN A 53 -3.54 14.54 -9.62
C GLN A 53 -2.52 15.17 -8.65
N PRO A 54 -1.21 14.97 -8.84
CA PRO A 54 -0.19 15.39 -7.86
C PRO A 54 -0.08 16.92 -7.71
N ASP A 55 -0.54 17.68 -8.70
CA ASP A 55 -0.54 19.15 -8.67
C ASP A 55 -1.72 19.73 -7.87
N GLN A 56 -2.77 18.93 -7.62
CA GLN A 56 -3.88 19.33 -6.78
C GLN A 56 -3.50 19.13 -5.30
N LYS A 57 -2.99 20.19 -4.68
CA LYS A 57 -2.51 20.16 -3.29
C LYS A 57 -3.58 20.59 -2.30
N PHE A 58 -3.59 19.95 -1.13
CA PHE A 58 -4.53 20.21 -0.04
C PHE A 58 -3.77 20.44 1.29
N GLN A 59 -4.31 19.97 2.41
CA GLN A 59 -3.71 20.09 3.73
C GLN A 59 -2.40 19.29 3.87
N LYS A 60 -1.52 19.77 4.75
CA LYS A 60 -0.39 18.98 5.26
C LYS A 60 -0.84 18.17 6.48
N VAL A 61 -0.50 16.90 6.54
CA VAL A 61 -0.80 16.02 7.67
C VAL A 61 0.30 16.17 8.72
N LYS A 62 -0.07 16.38 9.99
CA LYS A 62 0.88 16.49 11.12
C LYS A 62 1.24 15.12 11.69
N GLY A 63 0.26 14.24 11.78
CA GLY A 63 0.30 12.94 12.44
C GLY A 63 -1.10 12.53 12.85
#